data_AF-A0A8T2WBM9-F1
#
_entry.id   AF-A0A8T2WBM9-F1
#
_cell.length_a   1.000
_cell.length_b   1.000
_cell.length_c   1.000
_cell.angle_alpha   90.00
_cell.angle_beta   90.00
_cell.angle_gamma   90.00
#
_symmetry.space_group_name_H-M   'P 1'
#
loop_
_entity.id
_entity.type
_entity.pdbx_description
1 polymer ?
#
loop_
_entity_poly.entity_id
_entity_poly.type
_entity_poly.pdbx_seq_one_letter_code
_entity_poly.pdbx_strand_id
1 'polypeptide(L)'
;MASKKDLEIKSLVLYPIKGCGGINLPGVLLTPLGVASPSGIIRDRTFMVVKGEGKPTFITQRQKPALALVRTRIEPKEALLQGSTISAEDIMLIVSAPGMQDDLRIPIVLNSSSSKPSIEVNVWGWNGAAIEEGSEAAAWFSKYLGVPSKLVRYAGSAGAKPANDSAFERQVDLSWTSEAHPVAFADGFPYLVANEASLEDLNCRLKAENEQQEEISMNRFRPNIIVGGVAAIAWEEDQWENVKFNSSAPSNSTSAFAVLRNVKPCSRCKVPTINQETAVVGDEPAKIMYNFRSGSVLGWTQPSSFKASVFFGSNMCCVSGEGTVVKVGESTLEVMTLLAEPLSGLADYAAQ
;
A
#
# COMPACT_ATOMS: atom_id res chain seq x y z
N MET A 1 -1.81 -31.80 2.37
CA MET A 1 -3.10 -31.17 1.99
C MET A 1 -3.20 -29.87 2.76
N ALA A 2 -3.28 -28.73 2.08
CA ALA A 2 -3.54 -27.46 2.76
C ALA A 2 -4.91 -27.55 3.42
N SER A 3 -4.98 -27.36 4.74
CA SER A 3 -6.26 -27.30 5.45
C SER A 3 -6.97 -26.02 5.00
N LYS A 4 -8.25 -26.13 4.67
CA LYS A 4 -9.12 -24.98 4.42
C LYS A 4 -9.26 -24.24 5.75
N LYS A 5 -8.41 -23.23 5.96
CA LYS A 5 -8.46 -22.39 7.16
C LYS A 5 -9.59 -21.40 7.00
N ASP A 6 -10.39 -21.23 8.04
CA ASP A 6 -11.40 -20.18 8.13
C ASP A 6 -10.71 -18.84 8.41
N LEU A 7 -9.95 -18.36 7.42
CA LEU A 7 -9.39 -17.03 7.40
C LEU A 7 -10.41 -16.06 6.79
N GLU A 8 -10.50 -14.89 7.39
CA GLU A 8 -11.45 -13.85 7.02
C GLU A 8 -10.72 -12.58 6.62
N ILE A 9 -11.30 -11.82 5.69
CA ILE A 9 -10.88 -10.45 5.42
C ILE A 9 -11.48 -9.55 6.50
N LYS A 10 -10.63 -8.95 7.33
CA LYS A 10 -11.02 -8.05 8.43
C LYS A 10 -11.11 -6.59 8.01
N SER A 11 -10.20 -6.16 7.14
CA SER A 11 -10.21 -4.80 6.63
C SER A 11 -9.52 -4.70 5.27
N LEU A 12 -9.97 -3.74 4.46
CA LEU A 12 -9.41 -3.40 3.16
C LEU A 12 -9.14 -1.90 3.14
N VAL A 13 -7.91 -1.53 2.82
CA VAL A 13 -7.45 -0.14 2.91
C VAL A 13 -6.78 0.29 1.61
N LEU A 14 -7.25 1.42 1.07
CA LEU A 14 -6.65 2.09 -0.08
C LEU A 14 -6.00 3.38 0.39
N TYR A 15 -4.78 3.68 -0.07
CA TYR A 15 -4.07 4.90 0.32
C TYR A 15 -3.80 5.74 -0.93
N PRO A 16 -4.65 6.72 -1.24
CA PRO A 16 -4.55 7.50 -2.49
C PRO A 16 -3.19 8.17 -2.66
N ILE A 17 -2.72 8.81 -1.59
CA ILE A 17 -1.47 9.59 -1.57
C ILE A 17 -0.43 8.82 -0.74
N LYS A 18 0.76 8.61 -1.34
CA LYS A 18 1.91 7.99 -0.68
C LYS A 18 2.22 8.72 0.64
N GLY A 19 2.15 7.98 1.74
CA GLY A 19 2.50 8.50 3.07
C GLY A 19 1.36 9.21 3.81
N CYS A 20 0.20 9.42 3.18
CA CYS A 20 -0.98 9.98 3.85
C CYS A 20 -1.90 8.89 4.43
N GLY A 21 -2.95 9.28 5.13
CA GLY A 21 -3.98 8.39 5.67
C GLY A 21 -4.68 7.56 4.59
N GLY A 22 -5.09 6.35 4.97
CA GLY A 22 -5.84 5.45 4.11
C GLY A 22 -7.35 5.64 4.22
N ILE A 23 -8.08 5.10 3.26
CA ILE A 23 -9.54 4.99 3.20
C ILE A 23 -9.88 3.51 3.42
N ASN A 24 -10.61 3.22 4.49
CA ASN A 24 -11.19 1.89 4.68
C ASN A 24 -12.36 1.72 3.70
N LEU A 25 -12.36 0.59 2.99
CA LEU A 25 -13.39 0.27 2.01
C LEU A 25 -14.08 -1.05 2.38
N PRO A 26 -15.40 -1.18 2.16
CA PRO A 26 -16.10 -2.45 2.36
C PRO A 26 -15.69 -3.51 1.33
N GLY A 27 -15.13 -3.08 0.20
CA GLY A 27 -14.54 -3.95 -0.81
C GLY A 27 -13.51 -3.23 -1.65
N VAL A 28 -12.66 -3.99 -2.35
CA VAL A 28 -11.67 -3.48 -3.29
C VAL A 28 -11.62 -4.34 -4.54
N LEU A 29 -11.25 -3.72 -5.65
CA LEU A 29 -10.91 -4.41 -6.89
C LEU A 29 -9.42 -4.76 -6.87
N LEU A 30 -9.08 -6.03 -7.11
CA LEU A 30 -7.70 -6.49 -7.25
C LEU A 30 -7.24 -6.27 -8.70
N THR A 31 -6.16 -5.52 -8.88
CA THR A 31 -5.58 -5.14 -10.18
C THR A 31 -4.07 -5.39 -10.23
N PRO A 32 -3.44 -5.42 -11.41
CA PRO A 32 -1.97 -5.50 -11.50
C PRO A 32 -1.23 -4.44 -10.66
N LEU A 33 -1.79 -3.24 -10.58
CA LEU A 33 -1.22 -2.08 -9.88
C LEU A 33 -1.53 -2.04 -8.37
N GLY A 34 -2.20 -3.06 -7.84
CA GLY A 34 -2.61 -3.13 -6.44
C GLY A 34 -4.12 -2.99 -6.27
N VAL A 35 -4.56 -2.65 -5.06
CA VAL A 35 -5.99 -2.43 -4.78
C VAL A 35 -6.51 -1.16 -5.46
N ALA A 36 -7.73 -1.24 -5.96
CA ALA A 36 -8.51 -0.09 -6.41
C ALA A 36 -9.86 -0.04 -5.67
N SER A 37 -10.53 1.11 -5.72
CA SER A 37 -11.94 1.17 -5.34
C SER A 37 -12.76 0.15 -6.16
N PRO A 38 -13.89 -0.34 -5.65
CA PRO A 38 -14.75 -1.24 -6.42
C PRO A 38 -15.18 -0.70 -7.79
N SER A 39 -15.34 0.62 -7.94
CA SER A 39 -15.56 1.29 -9.24
C SER A 39 -14.33 1.35 -10.15
N GLY A 40 -13.13 1.15 -9.60
CA GLY A 40 -11.86 1.36 -10.28
C GLY A 40 -11.42 2.82 -10.42
N ILE A 41 -12.20 3.79 -9.93
CA ILE A 41 -11.94 5.23 -10.12
C ILE A 41 -10.66 5.72 -9.42
N ILE A 42 -10.31 5.11 -8.29
CA ILE A 42 -9.09 5.44 -7.56
C ILE A 42 -8.31 4.19 -7.21
N ARG A 43 -6.99 4.30 -7.25
CA ARG A 43 -6.04 3.21 -7.03
C ARG A 43 -5.05 3.57 -5.96
N ASP A 44 -4.43 2.54 -5.41
CA ASP A 44 -3.48 2.66 -4.34
C ASP A 44 -2.21 3.42 -4.77
N ARG A 45 -1.82 4.43 -3.98
CA ARG A 45 -0.61 5.26 -4.13
C ARG A 45 -0.40 5.78 -5.57
N THR A 46 -1.45 6.23 -6.24
CA THR A 46 -1.31 6.93 -7.53
C THR A 46 -0.95 8.39 -7.39
N PHE A 47 -0.95 8.93 -6.16
CA PHE A 47 -0.47 10.27 -5.87
C PHE A 47 0.71 10.25 -4.91
N MET A 48 1.54 11.29 -4.99
CA MET A 48 2.73 11.41 -4.15
C MET A 48 3.13 12.88 -3.99
N VAL A 49 3.60 13.24 -2.80
CA VAL A 49 4.19 14.55 -2.56
C VAL A 49 5.68 14.47 -2.92
N VAL A 50 6.18 15.46 -3.65
CA VAL A 50 7.60 15.61 -4.00
C VAL A 50 8.12 16.97 -3.55
N LYS A 51 9.44 17.11 -3.45
CA LYS A 51 10.08 18.42 -3.23
C LYS A 51 9.73 19.38 -4.37
N GLY A 52 9.39 20.61 -4.02
CA GLY A 52 9.08 21.69 -4.97
C GLY A 52 10.32 22.38 -5.56
N GLU A 53 11.47 22.22 -4.92
CA GLU A 53 12.77 22.75 -5.35
C GLU A 53 13.80 21.64 -5.56
N GLY A 54 14.73 21.85 -6.49
CA GLY A 54 15.76 20.88 -6.85
C GLY A 54 15.18 19.64 -7.54
N LYS A 55 15.88 18.49 -7.43
CA LYS A 55 15.42 17.24 -8.04
C LYS A 55 14.09 16.77 -7.38
N PRO A 56 13.01 16.52 -8.15
CA PRO A 56 11.70 16.08 -7.64
C PRO A 56 11.76 14.69 -6.99
N THR A 57 12.20 14.67 -5.74
CA THR A 57 12.28 13.47 -4.90
C THR A 57 11.09 13.43 -3.97
N PHE A 58 10.57 12.23 -3.75
CA PHE A 58 9.38 12.01 -2.94
C PHE A 58 9.59 12.38 -1.47
N ILE A 59 8.56 12.97 -0.86
CA ILE A 59 8.48 13.27 0.57
C ILE A 59 7.62 12.18 1.23
N THR A 60 8.13 11.57 2.30
CA THR A 60 7.39 10.55 3.06
C THR A 60 7.32 10.88 4.54
N GLN A 61 6.52 10.11 5.28
CA GLN A 61 6.51 10.15 6.75
C GLN A 61 7.91 9.98 7.36
N ARG A 62 8.86 9.34 6.65
CA ARG A 62 10.26 9.24 7.12
C ARG A 62 10.93 10.61 7.26
N GLN A 63 10.58 11.56 6.39
CA GLN A 63 11.14 12.91 6.41
C GLN A 63 10.19 13.89 7.12
N LYS A 64 8.88 13.72 6.91
CA LYS A 64 7.83 14.60 7.43
C LYS A 64 6.72 13.75 8.06
N PRO A 65 6.85 13.36 9.35
CA PRO A 65 5.85 12.56 10.06
C PRO A 65 4.43 13.15 10.01
N ALA A 66 4.31 14.47 9.90
CA ALA A 66 3.04 15.19 9.73
C ALA A 66 2.18 14.68 8.55
N LEU A 67 2.76 14.03 7.53
CA LEU A 67 2.01 13.37 6.47
C LEU A 67 1.04 12.30 7.00
N ALA A 68 1.33 11.69 8.16
CA ALA A 68 0.45 10.71 8.79
C ALA A 68 -0.93 11.31 9.15
N LEU A 69 -1.00 12.61 9.41
CA LEU A 69 -2.24 13.31 9.77
C LEU A 69 -3.02 13.83 8.57
N VAL A 70 -2.46 13.72 7.36
CA VAL A 70 -3.15 14.11 6.13
C VAL A 70 -4.18 13.03 5.81
N ARG A 71 -5.47 13.37 5.84
CA ARG A 71 -6.58 12.46 5.55
C ARG A 71 -7.10 12.69 4.14
N THR A 72 -7.46 11.59 3.48
CA THR A 72 -8.02 11.61 2.12
C THR A 72 -9.42 11.01 2.11
N ARG A 73 -10.31 11.55 1.28
CA ARG A 73 -11.62 10.95 0.99
C ARG A 73 -12.01 11.24 -0.46
N ILE A 74 -12.96 10.47 -0.98
CA ILE A 74 -13.54 10.70 -2.30
C ILE A 74 -14.94 11.28 -2.12
N GLU A 75 -15.22 12.36 -2.85
CA GLU A 75 -16.52 13.00 -2.89
C GLU A 75 -17.03 13.05 -4.34
N PRO A 76 -18.27 12.60 -4.61
CA PRO A 76 -19.17 11.88 -3.71
C PRO A 76 -18.65 10.46 -3.37
N LYS A 77 -18.92 9.97 -2.15
CA LYS A 77 -18.39 8.67 -1.67
C LYS A 77 -18.93 7.48 -2.47
N GLU A 78 -20.13 7.63 -3.03
CA GLU A 78 -20.82 6.65 -3.86
C GLU A 78 -20.04 6.36 -5.15
N ALA A 79 -19.14 7.27 -5.55
CA ALA A 79 -18.24 7.07 -6.68
C ALA A 79 -17.23 5.94 -6.47
N LEU A 80 -16.98 5.54 -5.21
CA LEU A 80 -16.13 4.39 -4.88
C LEU A 80 -16.82 3.05 -5.16
N LEU A 81 -18.16 3.02 -5.17
CA LEU A 81 -18.93 1.78 -5.22
C LEU A 81 -18.97 1.19 -6.61
N GLN A 82 -19.02 -0.14 -6.67
CA GLN A 82 -19.14 -0.85 -7.94
C GLN A 82 -20.44 -0.48 -8.66
N GLY A 83 -20.37 -0.26 -9.97
CA GLY A 83 -21.53 0.15 -10.78
C GLY A 83 -21.95 1.60 -10.59
N SER A 84 -21.12 2.43 -9.94
CA SER A 84 -21.39 3.87 -9.85
C SER A 84 -21.57 4.50 -11.24
N THR A 85 -22.58 5.35 -11.36
CA THR A 85 -22.92 6.08 -12.59
C THR A 85 -22.48 7.55 -12.54
N ILE A 86 -21.78 7.96 -11.48
CA ILE A 86 -21.28 9.32 -11.31
C ILE A 86 -20.20 9.57 -12.35
N SER A 87 -20.31 10.69 -13.08
CA SER A 87 -19.30 11.07 -14.08
C SER A 87 -17.95 11.28 -13.43
N ALA A 88 -16.89 10.81 -14.07
CA ALA A 88 -15.55 10.90 -13.53
C ALA A 88 -15.11 12.36 -13.28
N GLU A 89 -15.64 13.30 -14.05
CA GLU A 89 -15.36 14.73 -13.94
C GLU A 89 -15.96 15.39 -12.70
N ASP A 90 -17.00 14.79 -12.10
CA ASP A 90 -17.68 15.29 -10.90
C ASP A 90 -17.07 14.74 -9.60
N ILE A 91 -16.04 13.91 -9.70
CA ILE A 91 -15.43 13.21 -8.57
C ILE A 91 -14.15 13.92 -8.16
N MET A 92 -14.07 14.21 -6.86
CA MET A 92 -12.93 14.89 -6.26
C MET A 92 -12.26 14.00 -5.20
N LEU A 93 -10.92 13.94 -5.25
CA LEU A 93 -10.09 13.55 -4.12
C LEU A 93 -9.96 14.75 -3.19
N ILE A 94 -10.50 14.63 -1.99
CA ILE A 94 -10.42 15.65 -0.96
C ILE A 94 -9.32 15.33 0.02
N VAL A 95 -8.49 16.32 0.32
CA VAL A 95 -7.32 16.22 1.21
C VAL A 95 -7.47 17.23 2.34
N SER A 96 -7.40 16.74 3.56
CA SER A 96 -7.58 17.51 4.80
C SER A 96 -6.42 17.24 5.76
N ALA A 97 -6.05 18.22 6.58
CA ALA A 97 -5.06 18.02 7.63
C ALA A 97 -5.23 19.04 8.78
N PRO A 98 -4.78 18.72 10.00
CA PRO A 98 -4.85 19.64 11.13
C PRO A 98 -4.16 20.98 10.85
N GLY A 99 -4.80 22.08 11.25
CA GLY A 99 -4.27 23.43 11.06
C GLY A 99 -4.46 24.01 9.65
N MET A 100 -5.04 23.25 8.72
CA MET A 100 -5.46 23.76 7.41
C MET A 100 -6.93 24.18 7.47
N GLN A 101 -7.23 25.43 7.10
CA GLN A 101 -8.59 25.97 7.14
C GLN A 101 -9.49 25.36 6.07
N ASP A 102 -8.93 25.18 4.87
CA ASP A 102 -9.64 24.66 3.71
C ASP A 102 -9.08 23.30 3.29
N ASP A 103 -10.00 22.43 2.89
CA ASP A 103 -9.68 21.16 2.24
C ASP A 103 -9.16 21.43 0.83
N LEU A 104 -8.07 20.76 0.45
CA LEU A 104 -7.61 20.72 -0.94
C LEU A 104 -8.51 19.76 -1.74
N ARG A 105 -9.03 20.24 -2.88
CA ARG A 105 -9.92 19.47 -3.76
C ARG A 105 -9.21 19.19 -5.08
N ILE A 106 -9.02 17.92 -5.42
CA ILE A 106 -8.29 17.49 -6.61
C ILE A 106 -9.24 16.69 -7.51
N PRO A 107 -9.50 17.12 -8.76
CA PRO A 107 -10.28 16.33 -9.71
C PRO A 107 -9.67 14.93 -9.89
N ILE A 108 -10.49 13.87 -9.85
CA ILE A 108 -9.94 12.51 -9.96
C ILE A 108 -9.49 12.19 -11.38
N VAL A 109 -10.04 12.85 -12.41
CA VAL A 109 -9.57 12.78 -13.78
C VAL A 109 -9.00 14.13 -14.20
N LEU A 110 -8.01 14.10 -15.07
CA LEU A 110 -7.54 15.30 -15.75
C LEU A 110 -8.46 15.57 -16.93
N ASN A 111 -8.96 16.79 -17.06
CA ASN A 111 -9.69 17.19 -18.25
C ASN A 111 -8.71 17.21 -19.43
N SER A 112 -9.09 16.65 -20.58
CA SER A 112 -8.27 16.64 -21.81
C SER A 112 -7.85 18.02 -22.27
N SER A 113 -8.57 19.07 -21.86
CA SER A 113 -8.24 20.48 -22.10
C SER A 113 -7.24 21.09 -21.09
N SER A 114 -6.96 20.42 -19.97
CA SER A 114 -6.01 20.86 -18.96
C SER A 114 -4.61 20.29 -19.23
N SER A 115 -3.71 21.07 -19.83
CA SER A 115 -2.31 20.70 -20.01
C SER A 115 -1.53 20.87 -18.70
N LYS A 116 -1.76 19.98 -17.73
CA LYS A 116 -0.91 19.95 -16.53
C LYS A 116 0.49 19.46 -16.93
N PRO A 117 1.57 20.09 -16.42
CA PRO A 117 2.93 19.73 -16.81
C PRO A 117 3.28 18.32 -16.30
N SER A 118 3.95 17.55 -17.15
CA SER A 118 4.63 16.32 -16.77
C SER A 118 6.03 16.66 -16.25
N ILE A 119 6.42 16.05 -15.13
CA ILE A 119 7.76 16.13 -14.57
C ILE A 119 8.35 14.75 -14.37
N GLU A 120 9.68 14.66 -14.48
CA GLU A 120 10.42 13.47 -14.10
C GLU A 120 10.56 13.41 -12.57
N VAL A 121 10.14 12.30 -11.97
CA VAL A 121 10.30 12.01 -10.55
C VAL A 121 11.21 10.81 -10.35
N ASN A 122 11.95 10.79 -9.24
CA ASN A 122 12.73 9.62 -8.83
C ASN A 122 12.06 8.91 -7.66
N VAL A 123 11.75 7.62 -7.82
CA VAL A 123 11.17 6.75 -6.79
C VAL A 123 11.99 5.47 -6.70
N TRP A 124 12.80 5.35 -5.65
CA TRP A 124 13.62 4.16 -5.39
C TRP A 124 14.50 3.76 -6.58
N GLY A 125 15.14 4.74 -7.23
CA GLY A 125 16.01 4.52 -8.39
C GLY A 125 15.28 4.53 -9.74
N TRP A 126 13.96 4.29 -9.77
CA TRP A 126 13.17 4.50 -10.98
C TRP A 126 13.01 5.99 -11.26
N ASN A 127 13.33 6.43 -12.48
CA ASN A 127 13.01 7.76 -12.98
C ASN A 127 11.87 7.63 -13.99
N GLY A 128 10.82 8.41 -13.83
CA GLY A 128 9.71 8.39 -14.79
C GLY A 128 8.73 9.53 -14.62
N ALA A 129 7.76 9.58 -15.52
CA ALA A 129 6.85 10.70 -15.66
C ALA A 129 5.75 10.72 -14.59
N ALA A 130 5.52 11.90 -14.00
CA ALA A 130 4.39 12.20 -13.15
C ALA A 130 3.78 13.55 -13.52
N ILE A 131 2.47 13.70 -13.34
CA ILE A 131 1.76 14.92 -13.70
C ILE A 131 1.60 15.78 -12.44
N GLU A 132 2.00 17.05 -12.49
CA GLU A 132 1.79 17.98 -11.36
C GLU A 132 0.31 18.30 -11.20
N GLU A 133 -0.20 18.34 -9.97
CA GLU A 133 -1.62 18.66 -9.72
C GLU A 133 -1.94 20.16 -9.76
N GLY A 134 -0.93 21.02 -9.88
CA GLY A 134 -1.08 22.47 -10.03
C GLY A 134 -0.68 23.27 -8.80
N SER A 135 -0.76 24.60 -8.93
CA SER A 135 -0.28 25.57 -7.94
C SER A 135 -1.05 25.51 -6.62
N GLU A 136 -2.35 25.21 -6.65
CA GLU A 136 -3.17 25.07 -5.44
C GLU A 136 -2.69 23.91 -4.56
N ALA A 137 -2.49 22.72 -5.16
CA ALA A 137 -1.98 21.56 -4.44
C ALA A 137 -0.55 21.80 -3.92
N ALA A 138 0.30 22.45 -4.73
CA ALA A 138 1.64 22.83 -4.31
C ALA A 138 1.63 23.79 -3.12
N ALA A 139 0.79 24.83 -3.16
CA ALA A 139 0.65 25.80 -2.07
C ALA A 139 0.12 25.14 -0.78
N TRP A 140 -0.88 24.27 -0.91
CA TRP A 140 -1.46 23.56 0.23
C TRP A 140 -0.43 22.65 0.93
N PHE A 141 0.27 21.80 0.18
CA PHE A 141 1.30 20.93 0.77
C PHE A 141 2.52 21.70 1.27
N SER A 142 2.91 22.79 0.58
CA SER A 142 4.03 23.62 1.03
C SER A 142 3.72 24.31 2.35
N LYS A 143 2.51 24.85 2.50
CA LYS A 143 2.03 25.45 3.75
C LYS A 143 2.00 24.42 4.87
N TYR A 144 1.41 23.24 4.61
CA TYR A 144 1.27 22.21 5.63
C TYR A 144 2.61 21.60 6.08
N LEU A 145 3.53 21.34 5.15
CA LEU A 145 4.82 20.69 5.44
C LEU A 145 5.95 21.66 5.82
N GLY A 146 5.72 22.97 5.65
CA GLY A 146 6.68 24.04 5.91
C GLY A 146 7.90 24.01 4.98
N VAL A 147 7.80 23.35 3.82
CA VAL A 147 8.87 23.27 2.80
C VAL A 147 8.26 23.28 1.41
N PRO A 148 8.93 23.86 0.40
CA PRO A 148 8.46 23.81 -0.98
C PRO A 148 8.14 22.39 -1.41
N SER A 149 6.89 22.14 -1.77
CA SER A 149 6.34 20.82 -2.05
C SER A 149 5.35 20.89 -3.22
N LYS A 150 5.32 19.82 -4.01
CA LYS A 150 4.35 19.63 -5.09
C LYS A 150 3.61 18.32 -4.87
N LEU A 151 2.33 18.27 -5.27
CA LEU A 151 1.62 17.01 -5.40
C LEU A 151 1.69 16.57 -6.86
N VAL A 152 2.04 15.30 -7.08
CA VAL A 152 2.03 14.68 -8.40
C VAL A 152 1.13 13.46 -8.44
N ARG A 153 0.63 13.16 -9.64
CA ARG A 153 -0.09 11.93 -9.96
C ARG A 153 0.70 11.08 -10.94
N TYR A 154 0.61 9.77 -10.76
CA TYR A 154 1.21 8.77 -11.62
C TYR A 154 0.61 8.86 -13.04
N ALA A 155 1.44 9.11 -14.04
CA ALA A 155 0.99 9.34 -15.41
C ALA A 155 0.26 8.12 -16.01
N GLY A 156 0.68 6.90 -15.65
CA GLY A 156 0.00 5.66 -16.06
C GLY A 156 -1.43 5.50 -15.53
N SER A 157 -1.84 6.29 -14.53
CA SER A 157 -3.22 6.31 -14.00
C SER A 157 -4.11 7.40 -14.61
N ALA A 158 -3.54 8.31 -15.42
CA ALA A 158 -4.22 9.50 -15.92
C ALA A 158 -4.69 9.39 -17.39
N GLY A 159 -4.67 8.19 -17.98
CA GLY A 159 -4.98 8.00 -19.40
C GLY A 159 -3.96 8.64 -20.37
N ALA A 160 -2.86 9.19 -19.85
CA ALA A 160 -1.85 9.94 -20.58
C ALA A 160 -0.71 9.08 -21.15
N LYS A 161 -0.92 7.77 -21.29
CA LYS A 161 0.10 6.83 -21.77
C LYS A 161 0.19 6.83 -23.30
N PRO A 162 1.33 7.17 -23.92
CA PRO A 162 1.68 6.68 -25.25
C PRO A 162 1.95 5.17 -25.15
N ALA A 163 1.45 4.38 -26.11
CA ALA A 163 1.75 2.95 -26.15
C ALA A 163 3.28 2.73 -26.24
N ASN A 164 3.82 1.82 -25.43
CA ASN A 164 5.22 1.35 -25.42
C ASN A 164 6.31 2.31 -24.90
N ASP A 165 5.99 3.23 -23.97
CA ASP A 165 7.04 4.03 -23.31
C ASP A 165 7.30 3.55 -21.86
N SER A 166 8.49 2.97 -21.64
CA SER A 166 8.94 2.46 -20.34
C SER A 166 9.15 3.56 -19.29
N ALA A 167 9.23 4.83 -19.69
CA ALA A 167 9.30 5.97 -18.76
C ALA A 167 8.00 6.18 -17.96
N PHE A 168 6.90 5.53 -18.37
CA PHE A 168 5.58 5.66 -17.75
C PHE A 168 5.18 4.46 -16.89
N GLU A 169 6.00 3.40 -16.88
CA GLU A 169 5.72 2.18 -16.14
C GLU A 169 6.82 1.88 -15.13
N ARG A 170 6.48 1.98 -13.85
CA ARG A 170 7.32 1.47 -12.78
C ARG A 170 6.96 0.01 -12.51
N GLN A 171 7.98 -0.83 -12.43
CA GLN A 171 7.86 -2.26 -12.16
C GLN A 171 8.31 -2.57 -10.73
N VAL A 172 7.83 -3.69 -10.20
CA VAL A 172 8.37 -4.29 -8.97
C VAL A 172 9.83 -4.71 -9.14
N ASP A 173 10.51 -4.93 -8.02
CA ASP A 173 11.88 -5.45 -8.02
C ASP A 173 11.91 -6.92 -8.48
N LEU A 174 12.40 -7.15 -9.70
CA LEU A 174 12.46 -8.47 -10.34
C LEU A 174 13.42 -9.43 -9.66
N SER A 175 14.27 -8.98 -8.73
CA SER A 175 15.06 -9.91 -7.91
C SER A 175 14.19 -10.76 -6.97
N TRP A 176 12.91 -10.44 -6.83
CA TRP A 176 11.95 -11.14 -5.95
C TRP A 176 10.83 -11.86 -6.69
N THR A 177 10.72 -11.68 -8.01
CA THR A 177 9.66 -12.27 -8.82
C THR A 177 10.12 -12.43 -10.26
N SER A 178 9.84 -13.58 -10.85
CA SER A 178 10.12 -13.87 -12.27
C SER A 178 9.17 -13.15 -13.23
N GLU A 179 8.06 -12.62 -12.72
CA GLU A 179 7.03 -11.94 -13.49
C GLU A 179 7.06 -10.44 -13.25
N ALA A 180 6.95 -9.66 -14.32
CA ALA A 180 6.85 -8.21 -14.25
C ALA A 180 5.47 -7.80 -13.78
N HIS A 181 5.41 -7.03 -12.68
CA HIS A 181 4.19 -6.45 -12.18
C HIS A 181 4.35 -4.92 -12.07
N PRO A 182 3.36 -4.15 -12.55
CA PRO A 182 3.41 -2.71 -12.45
C PRO A 182 3.15 -2.28 -11.00
N VAL A 183 3.75 -1.17 -10.59
CA VAL A 183 3.52 -0.55 -9.28
C VAL A 183 3.57 0.97 -9.45
N ALA A 184 2.61 1.69 -8.87
CA ALA A 184 2.63 3.15 -8.90
C ALA A 184 3.66 3.69 -7.88
N PHE A 185 3.27 4.66 -7.03
CA PHE A 185 4.17 5.22 -6.02
C PHE A 185 4.24 4.42 -4.71
N ALA A 186 3.73 3.19 -4.65
CA ALA A 186 3.96 2.29 -3.51
C ALA A 186 5.46 1.99 -3.33
N ASP A 187 5.90 1.51 -2.16
CA ASP A 187 7.35 1.37 -1.90
C ASP A 187 8.00 0.30 -2.79
N GLY A 188 7.40 -0.87 -3.00
CA GLY A 188 8.01 -1.91 -3.82
C GLY A 188 7.06 -2.87 -4.53
N PHE A 189 5.90 -3.14 -3.94
CA PHE A 189 4.97 -4.16 -4.46
C PHE A 189 3.51 -3.66 -4.40
N PRO A 190 2.61 -4.23 -5.22
CA PRO A 190 1.24 -3.73 -5.38
C PRO A 190 0.34 -4.02 -4.18
N TYR A 191 0.64 -5.08 -3.41
CA TYR A 191 -0.14 -5.47 -2.24
C TYR A 191 0.75 -5.68 -1.02
N LEU A 192 0.27 -5.23 0.13
CA LEU A 192 0.74 -5.66 1.43
C LEU A 192 -0.41 -6.35 2.18
N VAL A 193 -0.23 -7.62 2.51
CA VAL A 193 -1.14 -8.40 3.35
C VAL A 193 -0.57 -8.47 4.76
N ALA A 194 -1.42 -8.28 5.76
CA ALA A 194 -1.05 -8.43 7.17
C ALA A 194 -2.13 -9.18 7.94
N ASN A 195 -1.71 -9.83 9.01
CA ASN A 195 -2.56 -10.67 9.84
C ASN A 195 -2.85 -9.97 11.18
N GLU A 196 -4.12 -9.92 11.55
CA GLU A 196 -4.60 -9.37 12.82
C GLU A 196 -3.96 -10.09 14.02
N ALA A 197 -3.82 -11.43 13.96
CA ALA A 197 -3.18 -12.22 15.01
C ALA A 197 -1.68 -11.84 15.20
N SER A 198 -0.98 -11.45 14.13
CA SER A 198 0.41 -10.96 14.23
C SER A 198 0.50 -9.61 14.94
N LEU A 199 -0.50 -8.73 14.75
CA LEU A 199 -0.58 -7.47 15.46
C LEU A 199 -0.90 -7.69 16.95
N GLU A 200 -1.82 -8.61 17.25
CA GLU A 200 -2.17 -8.98 18.62
C GLU A 200 -0.96 -9.54 19.39
N ASP A 201 -0.20 -10.47 18.81
CA ASP A 201 1.04 -10.98 19.40
C ASP A 201 2.06 -9.86 19.64
N LEU A 202 2.22 -8.94 18.67
CA LEU A 202 3.09 -7.78 18.84
C LEU A 202 2.64 -6.86 19.97
N ASN A 203 1.34 -6.57 20.09
CA ASN A 203 0.78 -5.76 21.17
C ASN A 203 0.94 -6.45 22.54
N CYS A 204 0.79 -7.77 22.61
CA CYS A 204 1.03 -8.53 23.84
C CYS A 204 2.49 -8.41 24.29
N ARG A 205 3.45 -8.51 23.36
CA ARG A 205 4.88 -8.32 23.67
C ARG A 205 5.18 -6.90 24.14
N LEU A 206 4.62 -5.89 23.46
CA LEU A 206 4.77 -4.48 23.83
C LEU A 206 4.31 -4.22 25.26
N LYS A 207 3.14 -4.75 25.63
CA LYS A 207 2.58 -4.64 26.98
C LYS A 207 3.40 -5.41 28.03
N ALA A 208 4.01 -6.53 27.65
CA ALA A 208 4.89 -7.29 28.53
C ALA A 208 6.22 -6.57 28.84
N GLU A 209 6.76 -5.82 27.88
CA GLU A 209 7.97 -4.99 28.07
C GLU A 209 7.67 -3.71 28.87
N ASN A 210 6.47 -3.14 28.68
CA ASN A 210 6.03 -1.94 29.38
C ASN A 210 4.51 -1.96 29.56
N GLU A 211 4.04 -2.13 30.80
CA GLU A 211 2.61 -2.21 31.11
C GLU A 211 1.83 -0.93 30.73
N GLN A 212 2.49 0.23 30.65
CA GLN A 212 1.87 1.50 30.23
C GLN A 212 1.89 1.70 28.70
N GLN A 213 2.48 0.77 27.94
CA GLN A 213 2.51 0.86 26.48
C GLN A 213 1.09 0.70 25.91
N GLU A 214 0.61 1.76 25.25
CA GLU A 214 -0.63 1.70 24.49
C GLU A 214 -0.52 0.73 23.31
N GLU A 215 -1.61 0.03 23.02
CA GLU A 215 -1.69 -0.82 21.84
C GLU A 215 -1.50 -0.01 20.56
N ILE A 216 -0.68 -0.53 19.66
CA ILE A 216 -0.51 0.04 18.34
C ILE A 216 -1.53 -0.54 17.38
N SER A 217 -1.96 0.28 16.42
CA SER A 217 -2.94 -0.12 15.41
C SER A 217 -2.28 -0.52 14.10
N MET A 218 -3.00 -1.34 13.32
CA MET A 218 -2.54 -1.85 12.03
C MET A 218 -2.17 -0.75 11.03
N ASN A 219 -2.74 0.46 11.20
CA ASN A 219 -2.48 1.62 10.35
C ASN A 219 -0.99 2.04 10.35
N ARG A 220 -0.21 1.68 11.38
CA ARG A 220 1.24 1.92 11.44
C ARG A 220 2.01 1.08 10.42
N PHE A 221 1.49 -0.10 10.08
CA PHE A 221 2.09 -1.01 9.09
C PHE A 221 1.56 -0.78 7.67
N ARG A 222 0.44 -0.06 7.54
CA ARG A 222 -0.15 0.39 6.29
C ARG A 222 -0.46 -0.73 5.26
N PRO A 223 -0.93 -1.92 5.66
CA PRO A 223 -1.34 -2.97 4.72
C PRO A 223 -2.56 -2.55 3.91
N ASN A 224 -2.73 -3.20 2.75
CA ASN A 224 -3.92 -3.07 1.91
C ASN A 224 -5.01 -4.05 2.34
N ILE A 225 -4.62 -5.26 2.73
CA ILE A 225 -5.52 -6.34 3.07
C ILE A 225 -5.13 -6.83 4.46
N ILE A 226 -6.06 -6.72 5.40
CA ILE A 226 -5.92 -7.25 6.75
C ILE A 226 -6.75 -8.52 6.81
N VAL A 227 -6.11 -9.63 7.15
CA VAL A 227 -6.76 -10.92 7.35
C VAL A 227 -6.74 -11.31 8.83
N GLY A 228 -7.64 -12.19 9.23
CA GLY A 228 -7.73 -12.67 10.61
C GLY A 228 -8.75 -13.79 10.72
N GLY A 229 -9.43 -13.90 11.86
CA GLY A 229 -10.44 -14.92 12.12
C GLY A 229 -9.95 -16.01 13.08
N VAL A 230 -10.83 -16.92 13.47
CA VAL A 230 -10.56 -17.92 14.52
C VAL A 230 -9.44 -18.90 14.17
N ALA A 231 -9.18 -19.10 12.88
CA ALA A 231 -8.11 -19.96 12.39
C ALA A 231 -6.79 -19.20 12.13
N ALA A 232 -6.74 -17.89 12.38
CA ALA A 232 -5.55 -17.09 12.15
C ALA A 232 -4.50 -17.36 13.23
N ILE A 233 -3.29 -17.71 12.78
CA ILE A 233 -2.13 -17.94 13.63
C ILE A 233 -1.16 -16.78 13.41
N ALA A 234 -0.67 -16.18 14.48
CA ALA A 234 0.29 -15.08 14.40
C ALA A 234 1.51 -15.46 13.55
N TRP A 235 1.93 -14.55 12.68
CA TRP A 235 3.11 -14.62 11.79
C TRP A 235 3.02 -15.63 10.65
N GLU A 236 1.90 -16.33 10.51
CA GLU A 236 1.78 -17.38 9.50
C GLU A 236 1.78 -16.84 8.05
N GLU A 237 1.45 -15.56 7.87
CA GLU A 237 1.52 -14.88 6.57
C GLU A 237 2.93 -14.87 5.97
N ASP A 238 3.96 -15.12 6.77
CA ASP A 238 5.33 -15.29 6.31
C ASP A 238 5.51 -16.56 5.45
N GLN A 239 4.66 -17.57 5.65
CA GLN A 239 4.78 -18.89 5.01
C GLN A 239 3.81 -19.09 3.85
N TRP A 240 2.83 -18.21 3.67
CA TRP A 240 1.88 -18.32 2.57
C TRP A 240 2.59 -18.01 1.26
N GLU A 241 2.56 -18.94 0.31
CA GLU A 241 3.11 -18.72 -1.03
C GLU A 241 2.00 -18.20 -1.96
N ASN A 242 0.93 -18.96 -2.18
CA ASN A 242 -0.20 -18.54 -3.00
C ASN A 242 -1.46 -18.47 -2.15
N VAL A 243 -2.13 -17.31 -2.14
CA VAL A 243 -3.37 -17.05 -1.43
C VAL A 243 -4.47 -16.73 -2.42
N LYS A 244 -5.51 -17.56 -2.43
CA LYS A 244 -6.68 -17.38 -3.28
C LYS A 244 -7.73 -16.56 -2.55
N PHE A 245 -8.22 -15.52 -3.19
CA PHE A 245 -9.33 -14.69 -2.73
C PHE A 245 -10.54 -14.96 -3.60
N ASN A 246 -11.63 -15.47 -3.02
CA ASN A 246 -12.86 -15.74 -3.76
C ASN A 246 -13.78 -14.51 -3.72
N SER A 247 -14.33 -14.14 -4.88
CA SER A 247 -15.33 -13.08 -4.96
C SER A 247 -16.65 -13.55 -4.37
N SER A 248 -17.33 -12.68 -3.64
CA SER A 248 -18.73 -12.90 -3.24
C SER A 248 -19.74 -12.45 -4.29
N ALA A 249 -19.31 -11.78 -5.37
CA ALA A 249 -20.18 -11.20 -6.40
C ALA A 249 -19.75 -11.56 -7.84
N PRO A 250 -19.87 -12.84 -8.27
CA PRO A 250 -19.39 -13.30 -9.57
C PRO A 250 -20.02 -12.57 -10.76
N SER A 251 -21.25 -12.07 -10.63
CA SER A 251 -21.96 -11.39 -11.72
C SER A 251 -21.35 -10.03 -12.09
N ASN A 252 -20.62 -9.42 -11.17
CA ASN A 252 -20.10 -8.05 -11.32
C ASN A 252 -18.57 -8.02 -11.31
N SER A 253 -17.93 -9.17 -11.14
CA SER A 253 -16.48 -9.34 -11.18
C SER A 253 -16.06 -9.96 -12.50
N THR A 254 -14.94 -9.54 -13.09
CA THR A 254 -14.42 -10.18 -14.32
C THR A 254 -13.88 -11.59 -14.05
N SER A 255 -13.58 -11.91 -12.80
CA SER A 255 -13.14 -13.22 -12.35
C SER A 255 -13.79 -13.59 -11.00
N ALA A 256 -14.16 -14.86 -10.85
CA ALA A 256 -14.74 -15.41 -9.62
C ALA A 256 -13.74 -15.47 -8.46
N PHE A 257 -12.44 -15.41 -8.73
CA PHE A 257 -11.38 -15.40 -7.73
C PHE A 257 -10.13 -14.73 -8.27
N ALA A 258 -9.25 -14.27 -7.38
CA ALA A 258 -7.87 -13.91 -7.68
C ALA A 258 -6.90 -14.76 -6.86
N VAL A 259 -5.67 -14.88 -7.34
CA VAL A 259 -4.56 -15.47 -6.59
C VAL A 259 -3.48 -14.43 -6.42
N LEU A 260 -3.13 -14.15 -5.16
CA LEU A 260 -1.99 -13.34 -4.80
C LEU A 260 -0.82 -14.26 -4.41
N ARG A 261 0.34 -14.07 -5.04
CA ARG A 261 1.59 -14.76 -4.71
C ARG A 261 2.42 -13.88 -3.78
N ASN A 262 2.90 -14.45 -2.68
CA ASN A 262 3.90 -13.84 -1.81
C ASN A 262 5.24 -13.82 -2.50
N VAL A 263 5.84 -12.64 -2.58
CA VAL A 263 7.09 -12.41 -3.31
C VAL A 263 8.21 -11.95 -2.38
N LYS A 264 7.87 -11.32 -1.25
CA LYS A 264 8.88 -10.76 -0.35
C LYS A 264 8.30 -10.47 1.04
N PRO A 265 8.96 -10.88 2.13
CA PRO A 265 8.55 -10.45 3.46
C PRO A 265 8.73 -8.93 3.60
N CYS A 266 7.81 -8.25 4.27
CA CYS A 266 7.83 -6.80 4.33
C CYS A 266 8.80 -6.30 5.42
N SER A 267 10.03 -5.98 5.02
CA SER A 267 10.98 -5.26 5.86
C SER A 267 10.41 -3.88 6.24
N ARG A 268 10.39 -3.58 7.53
CA ARG A 268 9.83 -2.33 8.05
C ARG A 268 10.90 -1.27 8.17
N CYS A 269 10.62 -0.11 7.58
CA CYS A 269 11.35 1.13 7.88
C CYS A 269 10.84 1.74 9.20
N LYS A 270 11.24 2.99 9.51
CA LYS A 270 10.79 3.69 10.73
C LYS A 270 9.31 4.13 10.75
N VAL A 271 8.56 3.98 9.66
CA VAL A 271 7.16 4.44 9.60
C VAL A 271 6.27 3.83 10.70
N PRO A 272 6.38 2.54 11.07
CA PRO A 272 5.58 2.00 12.15
C PRO A 272 5.85 2.61 13.53
N THR A 273 6.94 3.36 13.70
CA THR A 273 7.22 4.05 14.97
C THR A 273 6.54 5.42 15.07
N ILE A 274 5.82 5.82 14.02
CA ILE A 274 5.09 7.08 13.95
C ILE A 274 3.64 6.81 14.32
N ASN A 275 3.15 7.47 15.38
CA ASN A 275 1.75 7.47 15.73
C ASN A 275 0.94 8.15 14.60
N GLN A 276 0.01 7.42 13.98
CA GLN A 276 -0.73 7.91 12.82
C GLN A 276 -1.83 8.94 13.17
N GLU A 277 -2.12 9.14 14.46
CA GLU A 277 -3.12 10.12 14.95
C GLU A 277 -2.47 11.40 15.48
N THR A 278 -1.21 11.34 15.93
CA THR A 278 -0.49 12.51 16.50
C THR A 278 0.78 12.91 15.75
N ALA A 279 1.25 12.09 14.81
CA ALA A 279 2.55 12.21 14.14
C ALA A 279 3.77 12.19 15.09
N VAL A 280 3.58 11.86 16.37
CA VAL A 280 4.68 11.66 17.32
C VAL A 280 5.50 10.46 16.89
N VAL A 281 6.82 10.65 16.81
CA VAL A 281 7.78 9.61 16.48
C VAL A 281 8.31 9.01 17.78
N GLY A 282 8.22 7.70 17.92
CA GLY A 282 8.88 6.95 18.99
C GLY A 282 9.85 5.90 18.43
N ASP A 283 10.24 4.96 19.30
CA ASP A 283 11.09 3.83 18.96
C ASP A 283 10.29 2.53 18.73
N GLU A 284 9.11 2.41 19.35
CA GLU A 284 8.26 1.23 19.23
C GLU A 284 7.31 1.31 18.02
N PRO A 285 7.08 0.20 17.30
CA PRO A 285 7.44 -1.18 17.65
C PRO A 285 8.80 -1.65 17.12
N ALA A 286 9.62 -0.78 16.52
CA ALA A 286 10.85 -1.22 15.85
C ALA A 286 11.84 -1.86 16.84
N LYS A 287 11.94 -1.31 18.04
CA LYS A 287 12.81 -1.82 19.09
C LYS A 287 12.39 -3.22 19.55
N ILE A 288 11.13 -3.43 19.93
CA ILE A 288 10.70 -4.77 20.36
C ILE A 288 10.78 -5.79 19.22
N MET A 289 10.40 -5.39 18.00
CA MET A 289 10.47 -6.25 16.83
C MET A 289 11.89 -6.68 16.50
N TYR A 290 12.91 -5.88 16.83
CA TYR A 290 14.30 -6.27 16.60
C TYR A 290 14.67 -7.56 17.35
N ASN A 291 14.11 -7.77 18.53
CA ASN A 291 14.43 -8.90 19.40
C ASN A 291 13.85 -10.24 18.94
N PHE A 292 12.75 -10.24 18.18
CA PHE A 292 12.06 -11.48 17.78
C PHE A 292 11.68 -11.56 16.30
N ARG A 293 11.71 -10.43 15.57
CA ARG A 293 11.33 -10.30 14.14
C ARG A 293 12.43 -9.66 13.30
N SER A 294 13.66 -9.57 13.79
CA SER A 294 14.78 -9.17 12.93
C SER A 294 15.15 -10.31 11.97
N GLY A 295 15.70 -9.97 10.80
CA GLY A 295 16.15 -10.98 9.84
C GLY A 295 17.19 -11.93 10.45
N SER A 296 18.04 -11.44 11.36
CA SER A 296 18.97 -12.30 12.09
C SER A 296 18.27 -13.35 12.96
N VAL A 297 17.15 -13.01 13.61
CA VAL A 297 16.38 -13.95 14.44
C VAL A 297 15.58 -14.93 13.57
N LEU A 298 15.05 -14.45 12.44
CA LEU A 298 14.24 -15.25 11.51
C LEU A 298 15.08 -16.11 10.55
N GLY A 299 16.40 -15.98 10.55
CA GLY A 299 17.29 -16.61 9.56
C GLY A 299 17.22 -15.99 8.16
N TRP A 300 16.57 -14.83 8.02
CA TRP A 300 16.48 -14.09 6.75
C TRP A 300 17.71 -13.19 6.60
N THR A 301 18.80 -13.78 6.13
CA THR A 301 20.09 -13.08 6.01
C THR A 301 20.42 -12.61 4.59
N GLN A 302 19.58 -12.95 3.60
CA GLN A 302 19.74 -12.50 2.22
C GLN A 302 18.51 -11.72 1.73
N PRO A 303 18.70 -10.58 1.06
CA PRO A 303 19.97 -9.86 0.92
C PRO A 303 20.53 -9.40 2.28
N SER A 304 21.81 -9.05 2.36
CA SER A 304 22.47 -8.69 3.63
C SER A 304 21.77 -7.60 4.43
N SER A 305 21.03 -6.71 3.77
CA SER A 305 20.19 -5.67 4.37
C SER A 305 19.05 -6.23 5.24
N PHE A 306 18.63 -7.48 5.02
CA PHE A 306 17.59 -8.14 5.80
C PHE A 306 18.04 -8.46 7.22
N LYS A 307 19.33 -8.74 7.43
CA LYS A 307 19.86 -9.16 8.74
C LYS A 307 19.48 -8.21 9.88
N ALA A 308 19.56 -6.91 9.64
CA ALA A 308 19.23 -5.86 10.62
C ALA A 308 17.81 -5.28 10.46
N SER A 309 17.06 -5.70 9.44
CA SER A 309 15.69 -5.26 9.22
C SER A 309 14.73 -6.04 10.11
N VAL A 310 13.63 -5.41 10.51
CA VAL A 310 12.51 -6.08 11.19
C VAL A 310 11.35 -6.30 10.24
N PHE A 311 10.52 -7.32 10.44
CA PHE A 311 9.54 -7.74 9.44
C PHE A 311 8.11 -7.85 9.98
N PHE A 312 7.15 -7.33 9.21
CA PHE A 312 5.71 -7.43 9.51
C PHE A 312 4.87 -7.32 8.23
N GLY A 313 4.06 -8.34 7.97
CA GLY A 313 3.27 -8.50 6.76
C GLY A 313 4.07 -8.98 5.54
N SER A 314 3.36 -9.38 4.50
CA SER A 314 3.90 -10.00 3.29
C SER A 314 3.55 -9.18 2.05
N ASN A 315 4.57 -8.86 1.24
CA ASN A 315 4.36 -8.23 -0.05
C ASN A 315 3.89 -9.28 -1.04
N MET A 316 2.83 -8.96 -1.80
CA MET A 316 2.26 -9.89 -2.75
C MET A 316 2.03 -9.24 -4.12
N CYS A 317 1.97 -10.10 -5.15
CA CYS A 317 1.62 -9.75 -6.52
C CYS A 317 0.41 -10.58 -6.99
N CYS A 318 -0.45 -10.02 -7.83
CA CYS A 318 -1.57 -10.75 -8.42
C CYS A 318 -1.06 -11.59 -9.60
N VAL A 319 -1.22 -12.92 -9.52
CA VAL A 319 -0.73 -13.87 -10.53
C VAL A 319 -1.86 -14.56 -11.31
N SER A 320 -3.11 -14.38 -10.87
CA SER A 320 -4.29 -14.87 -11.58
C SER A 320 -5.54 -14.12 -11.14
N GLY A 321 -6.54 -14.03 -12.02
CA GLY A 321 -7.87 -13.54 -11.67
C GLY A 321 -7.97 -12.03 -11.45
N GLU A 322 -7.25 -11.25 -12.25
CA GLU A 322 -7.33 -9.80 -12.23
C GLU A 322 -8.78 -9.31 -12.44
N GLY A 323 -9.12 -8.20 -11.77
CA GLY A 323 -10.46 -7.64 -11.76
C GLY A 323 -11.44 -8.38 -10.84
N THR A 324 -10.93 -9.23 -9.95
CA THR A 324 -11.70 -9.76 -8.83
C THR A 324 -12.02 -8.66 -7.81
N VAL A 325 -13.30 -8.51 -7.47
CA VAL A 325 -13.74 -7.71 -6.33
C VAL A 325 -13.80 -8.59 -5.09
N VAL A 326 -13.10 -8.16 -4.04
CA VAL A 326 -13.09 -8.79 -2.72
C VAL A 326 -13.73 -7.86 -1.70
N LYS A 327 -14.47 -8.42 -0.74
CA LYS A 327 -15.20 -7.66 0.28
C LYS A 327 -14.97 -8.19 1.69
N VAL A 328 -14.94 -7.27 2.65
CA VAL A 328 -14.89 -7.58 4.08
C VAL A 328 -16.11 -8.41 4.47
N GLY A 329 -15.91 -9.51 5.20
CA GLY A 329 -16.98 -10.37 5.72
C GLY A 329 -17.75 -11.21 4.68
N GLU A 330 -17.68 -10.89 3.39
CA GLU A 330 -18.34 -11.67 2.33
C GLU A 330 -17.37 -12.57 1.55
N SER A 331 -16.16 -12.09 1.26
CA SER A 331 -15.16 -12.85 0.51
C SER A 331 -14.40 -13.80 1.42
N THR A 332 -14.15 -15.00 0.93
CA THR A 332 -13.30 -15.99 1.60
C THR A 332 -11.89 -15.96 1.04
N LEU A 333 -10.91 -16.31 1.87
CA LEU A 333 -9.55 -16.55 1.41
C LEU A 333 -9.08 -17.97 1.76
N GLU A 334 -8.20 -18.51 0.92
CA GLU A 334 -7.65 -19.85 1.05
C GLU A 334 -6.15 -19.80 0.78
N VAL A 335 -5.34 -20.31 1.71
CA VAL A 335 -3.90 -20.51 1.50
C VAL A 335 -3.73 -21.78 0.67
N MET A 336 -3.42 -21.62 -0.62
CA MET A 336 -3.32 -22.73 -1.57
C MET A 336 -2.03 -23.52 -1.38
N THR A 337 -0.91 -22.80 -1.23
CA THR A 337 0.41 -23.38 -1.06
C THR A 337 1.19 -22.61 0.00
N LEU A 338 2.12 -23.32 0.63
CA LEU A 338 3.11 -22.75 1.53
C LEU A 338 4.45 -22.69 0.82
N LEU A 339 5.30 -21.76 1.23
CA LEU A 339 6.66 -21.66 0.72
C LEU A 339 7.41 -22.98 1.02
N ALA A 340 8.10 -23.51 0.01
CA ALA A 340 8.81 -24.78 0.10
C ALA A 340 9.97 -24.75 1.13
N GLU A 341 10.56 -23.58 1.33
CA GLU A 341 11.53 -23.27 2.40
C GLU A 341 11.22 -21.89 2.98
N PRO A 342 11.67 -21.56 4.21
CA PRO A 342 11.73 -20.18 4.65
C PRO A 342 12.40 -19.31 3.58
N LEU A 343 12.02 -18.04 3.47
CA LEU A 343 12.46 -17.10 2.41
C LEU A 343 13.99 -16.90 2.28
N SER A 344 14.81 -17.63 3.03
CA SER A 344 16.25 -17.77 2.88
C SER A 344 16.72 -18.20 1.48
N GLY A 345 15.84 -18.80 0.66
CA GLY A 345 16.19 -19.34 -0.67
C GLY A 345 15.88 -18.44 -1.89
N LEU A 346 15.22 -17.28 -1.75
CA LEU A 346 14.89 -16.45 -2.93
C LEU A 346 16.10 -15.72 -3.55
N ALA A 347 17.31 -15.91 -2.98
CA ALA A 347 18.55 -15.41 -3.57
C ALA A 347 18.96 -16.16 -4.86
N ASP A 348 18.36 -17.31 -5.18
CA ASP A 348 18.74 -18.12 -6.35
C ASP A 348 18.25 -17.56 -7.70
N TYR A 349 17.43 -16.51 -7.71
CA TYR A 349 17.07 -15.79 -8.93
C TYR A 349 18.06 -14.68 -9.33
N ALA A 350 19.16 -14.51 -8.59
CA ALA A 350 20.21 -13.55 -8.91
C ALA A 350 21.30 -14.08 -9.87
N ALA A 351 21.09 -15.24 -10.52
CA ALA A 351 22.10 -15.89 -11.36
C ALA A 351 21.59 -16.43 -12.72
N GLN A 352 20.57 -15.80 -13.34
CA GLN A 352 20.27 -15.99 -14.76
C GLN A 352 20.00 -14.68 -15.48
#